data_AF-A0A2V9LAY0-F1
#
_entry.id   AF-A0A2V9LAY0-F1
#
_cell.length_a   1.000
_cell.length_b   1.000
_cell.length_c   1.000
_cell.angle_alpha   90.00
_cell.angle_beta   90.00
_cell.angle_gamma   90.00
#
_symmetry.space_group_name_H-M   'P 1'
#
loop_
_entity.id
_entity.type
_entity.pdbx_description
1 polymer ?
#
loop_
_entity_poly.entity_id
_entity_poly.type
_entity_poly.pdbx_seq_one_letter_code
_entity_poly.pdbx_strand_id
1 'polypeptide(L)'
;MPKSVRSPVDSKLPSTSVVDDPGIPTLATILDPDELAKHLEGPSVSRSSGAAREVRVQVLKWHAAKRCTFEIVLGTGLIGKVYATDRPDVYQVMERLVQAGFGPEAEFSIPQPIAYLPSLRLLLQEKVEGARAKDILLVGDEHQRALVAERCAR
;
A
#
# COMPACT_ATOMS: atom_id res chain seq x y z
N MET A 1 -24.57 20.41 2.33
CA MET A 1 -23.97 19.67 1.20
C MET A 1 -22.45 19.91 1.25
N PRO A 2 -21.64 19.02 1.85
CA PRO A 2 -20.21 19.24 1.90
C PRO A 2 -19.57 18.91 0.54
N LYS A 3 -18.74 19.83 0.04
CA LYS A 3 -17.99 19.67 -1.21
C LYS A 3 -16.92 18.61 -1.01
N SER A 4 -16.92 17.60 -1.88
CA SER A 4 -15.87 16.59 -1.98
C SER A 4 -14.56 17.27 -2.37
N VAL A 5 -13.63 17.37 -1.40
CA VAL A 5 -12.25 17.74 -1.69
C VAL A 5 -11.55 16.46 -2.15
N ARG A 6 -11.56 16.21 -3.46
CA ARG A 6 -10.61 15.28 -4.09
C ARG A 6 -9.24 15.95 -4.05
N SER A 7 -8.36 15.43 -3.20
CA SER A 7 -6.93 15.72 -3.32
C SER A 7 -6.41 15.14 -4.64
N PRO A 8 -5.63 15.88 -5.43
CA PRO A 8 -5.00 15.32 -6.61
C PRO A 8 -3.92 14.34 -6.13
N VAL A 9 -4.13 13.06 -6.42
CA VAL A 9 -3.05 12.07 -6.41
C VAL A 9 -2.09 12.50 -7.53
N ASP A 10 -0.93 13.04 -7.14
CA ASP A 10 0.14 13.36 -8.08
C ASP A 10 0.58 12.06 -8.77
N SER A 11 0.02 11.82 -9.95
CA SER A 11 0.44 10.76 -10.87
C SER A 11 1.78 11.15 -11.49
N LYS A 12 2.84 10.99 -10.71
CA LYS A 12 4.21 11.17 -11.17
C LYS A 12 4.70 9.83 -11.72
N LEU A 13 5.05 9.80 -13.01
CA LEU A 13 5.84 8.68 -13.56
C LEU A 13 7.09 8.49 -12.68
N PRO A 14 7.49 7.25 -12.38
CA PRO A 14 8.70 7.01 -11.61
C PRO A 14 9.88 7.67 -12.33
N SER A 15 10.63 8.52 -11.64
CA SER A 15 11.89 9.05 -12.18
C SER A 15 12.84 7.88 -12.43
N THR A 16 13.70 7.99 -13.44
CA THR A 16 14.71 6.96 -13.79
C THR A 16 15.53 6.49 -12.57
N SER A 17 15.77 7.40 -11.62
CA SER A 17 16.44 7.11 -10.35
C SER A 17 15.72 6.10 -9.43
N VAL A 18 14.41 5.94 -9.56
CA VAL A 18 13.63 4.98 -8.76
C VAL A 18 13.75 3.59 -9.36
N VAL A 19 13.72 3.46 -10.68
CA VAL A 19 13.69 2.15 -11.37
C VAL A 19 14.99 1.39 -11.14
N ASP A 20 16.12 2.10 -11.18
CA ASP A 20 17.46 1.50 -11.11
C ASP A 20 18.06 1.54 -9.70
N ASP A 21 17.25 1.51 -8.64
CA ASP A 21 17.76 1.53 -7.26
C ASP A 21 18.55 0.23 -6.96
N PRO A 22 19.90 0.30 -6.85
CA PRO A 22 20.72 -0.89 -6.70
C PRO A 22 20.51 -1.56 -5.33
N GLY A 23 19.98 -0.83 -4.34
CA GLY A 23 19.64 -1.39 -3.04
C GLY A 23 18.30 -2.13 -3.01
N ILE A 24 17.51 -2.08 -4.09
CA ILE A 24 16.26 -2.83 -4.22
C ILE A 24 16.25 -3.56 -5.58
N PRO A 25 16.96 -4.70 -5.70
CA PRO A 25 17.20 -5.36 -6.99
C PRO A 25 15.94 -5.80 -7.74
N THR A 26 14.84 -6.02 -7.02
CA THR A 26 13.56 -6.48 -7.58
C THR A 26 12.66 -5.33 -8.05
N LEU A 27 13.08 -4.08 -7.86
CA LEU A 27 12.23 -2.92 -8.11
C LEU A 27 11.91 -2.74 -9.60
N ALA A 28 12.86 -2.98 -10.50
CA ALA A 28 12.61 -2.94 -11.94
C ALA A 28 11.54 -3.97 -12.37
N THR A 29 11.66 -5.22 -11.90
CA THR A 29 10.67 -6.29 -12.14
C THR A 29 9.27 -5.93 -11.62
N ILE A 30 9.21 -5.22 -10.50
CA ILE A 30 7.95 -4.82 -9.87
C ILE A 30 7.29 -3.65 -10.61
N LEU A 31 8.08 -2.72 -11.14
CA LEU A 31 7.57 -1.55 -11.86
C LEU A 31 7.20 -1.87 -13.31
N ASP A 32 7.64 -3.02 -13.83
CA ASP A 32 7.15 -3.60 -15.07
C ASP A 32 5.80 -4.30 -14.84
N PRO A 33 4.68 -3.79 -15.41
CA PRO A 33 3.36 -4.36 -15.17
C PRO A 33 3.21 -5.79 -15.71
N ASP A 34 3.89 -6.13 -16.82
CA ASP A 34 3.80 -7.45 -17.43
C ASP A 34 4.57 -8.49 -16.62
N GLU A 35 5.75 -8.13 -16.10
CA GLU A 35 6.49 -9.00 -15.18
C GLU A 35 5.76 -9.13 -13.85
N LEU A 36 5.24 -8.04 -13.29
CA LEU A 36 4.49 -8.09 -12.04
C LEU A 36 3.24 -8.98 -12.18
N ALA A 37 2.51 -8.90 -13.29
CA ALA A 37 1.32 -9.72 -13.53
C ALA A 37 1.60 -11.23 -13.37
N LYS A 38 2.73 -11.73 -13.88
CA LYS A 38 3.15 -13.14 -13.76
C LYS A 38 3.33 -13.58 -12.30
N HIS A 39 3.68 -12.65 -11.42
CA HIS A 39 3.84 -12.92 -9.99
C HIS A 39 2.53 -12.80 -9.18
N LEU A 40 1.49 -12.21 -9.76
CA LEU A 40 0.19 -11.98 -9.11
C LEU A 40 -0.83 -13.10 -9.40
N GLU A 41 -0.46 -14.15 -10.13
CA GLU A 41 -1.32 -15.30 -10.45
C GLU A 41 -1.60 -16.24 -9.26
N GLY A 42 -1.08 -15.93 -8.05
CA GLY A 42 -1.26 -16.75 -6.86
C GLY A 42 -2.68 -16.69 -6.26
N PRO A 43 -3.17 -17.77 -5.63
CA PRO A 43 -4.57 -17.89 -5.18
C PRO A 43 -5.00 -16.86 -4.14
N SER A 44 -4.09 -16.34 -3.31
CA SER A 44 -4.40 -15.25 -2.39
C SER A 44 -4.65 -13.92 -3.10
N VAL A 45 -3.88 -13.64 -4.15
CA VAL A 45 -4.01 -12.42 -4.95
C VAL A 45 -5.23 -12.49 -5.87
N SER A 46 -5.50 -13.65 -6.48
CA SER A 46 -6.68 -13.84 -7.35
C SER A 46 -8.00 -13.60 -6.61
N ARG A 47 -8.09 -13.99 -5.32
CA ARG A 47 -9.28 -13.71 -4.49
C ARG A 47 -9.50 -12.21 -4.25
N SER A 48 -8.44 -11.43 -4.12
CA SER A 48 -8.54 -9.96 -4.01
C SER A 48 -8.70 -9.26 -5.36
N SER A 49 -8.18 -9.84 -6.44
CA SER A 49 -8.06 -9.19 -7.75
C SER A 49 -9.33 -9.22 -8.59
N GLY A 50 -10.32 -10.06 -8.28
CA GLY A 50 -11.45 -10.31 -9.20
C GLY A 50 -10.99 -10.78 -10.60
N ALA A 51 -11.85 -10.72 -11.62
CA ALA A 51 -11.55 -11.12 -13.01
C ALA A 51 -10.71 -10.07 -13.77
N ALA A 52 -9.61 -9.59 -13.19
CA ALA A 52 -8.91 -8.42 -13.70
C ALA A 52 -8.05 -8.73 -14.95
N ARG A 53 -7.95 -7.72 -15.83
CA ARG A 53 -7.51 -7.80 -17.23
C ARG A 53 -6.29 -6.92 -17.58
N GLU A 54 -5.79 -6.10 -16.65
CA GLU A 54 -4.60 -5.24 -16.84
C GLU A 54 -4.04 -4.82 -15.47
N VAL A 55 -2.72 -4.95 -15.27
CA VAL A 55 -2.00 -4.48 -14.09
C VAL A 55 -1.46 -3.08 -14.37
N ARG A 56 -1.60 -2.14 -13.43
CA ARG A 56 -0.86 -0.87 -13.47
C ARG A 56 -0.19 -0.59 -12.15
N VAL A 57 0.98 0.04 -12.19
CA VAL A 57 1.79 0.32 -11.01
C VAL A 57 2.06 1.82 -10.90
N GLN A 58 1.81 2.40 -9.73
CA GLN A 58 2.09 3.80 -9.43
C GLN A 58 2.92 3.93 -8.16
N VAL A 59 4.11 4.54 -8.25
CA VAL A 59 4.96 4.78 -7.09
C VAL A 59 4.33 5.84 -6.18
N LEU A 60 4.12 5.49 -4.91
CA LEU A 60 3.59 6.39 -3.90
C LEU A 60 4.69 7.00 -3.03
N LYS A 61 5.68 6.18 -2.66
CA LYS A 61 6.78 6.62 -1.80
C LYS A 61 8.02 5.77 -2.01
N TRP A 62 9.14 6.43 -2.26
CA TRP A 62 10.44 5.79 -2.40
C TRP A 62 11.37 6.19 -1.27
N HIS A 63 12.06 5.20 -0.71
CA HIS A 63 13.16 5.34 0.24
C HIS A 63 14.38 4.61 -0.33
N ALA A 64 15.29 5.37 -0.93
CA ALA A 64 16.48 4.85 -1.62
C ALA A 64 17.21 3.78 -0.82
N ALA A 65 17.54 2.67 -1.49
CA ALA A 65 18.22 1.49 -0.95
C ALA A 65 17.56 0.84 0.28
N LYS A 66 16.29 1.15 0.57
CA LYS A 66 15.58 0.64 1.75
C LYS A 66 14.26 -0.02 1.40
N ARG A 67 13.35 0.74 0.77
CA ARG A 67 12.01 0.27 0.39
C ARG A 67 11.32 1.19 -0.60
N CYS A 68 10.39 0.63 -1.36
CA CYS A 68 9.47 1.41 -2.20
C CYS A 68 8.03 0.97 -1.94
N THR A 69 7.11 1.93 -1.84
CA THR A 69 5.67 1.72 -1.72
C THR A 69 5.00 2.19 -3.00
N PHE A 70 4.11 1.38 -3.53
CA PHE A 70 3.39 1.64 -4.76
C PHE A 70 1.94 1.16 -4.68
N GLU A 71 1.07 1.77 -5.46
CA GLU A 71 -0.28 1.30 -5.72
C GLU A 71 -0.24 0.36 -6.92
N ILE A 72 -0.97 -0.75 -6.82
CA ILE A 72 -1.24 -1.66 -7.92
C ILE A 72 -2.72 -1.56 -8.24
N VAL A 73 -3.03 -1.07 -9.43
CA VAL A 73 -4.41 -1.02 -9.93
C VAL A 73 -4.67 -2.35 -10.64
N LEU A 74 -5.35 -3.25 -9.93
CA LEU A 74 -5.76 -4.57 -10.41
C LEU A 74 -7.06 -4.96 -9.70
N GLY A 75 -8.20 -4.94 -10.40
CA GLY A 75 -9.50 -5.20 -9.76
C GLY A 75 -9.80 -4.21 -8.62
N THR A 76 -9.84 -4.69 -7.37
CA THR A 76 -9.78 -3.82 -6.19
C THR A 76 -8.33 -3.39 -5.93
N GLY A 77 -8.07 -2.09 -5.80
CA GLY A 77 -6.70 -1.58 -5.64
C GLY A 77 -5.92 -2.27 -4.52
N LEU A 78 -4.63 -2.51 -4.76
CA LEU A 78 -3.70 -3.08 -3.79
C LEU A 78 -2.58 -2.08 -3.50
N ILE A 79 -1.95 -2.20 -2.33
CA ILE A 79 -0.71 -1.52 -2.02
C ILE A 79 0.42 -2.54 -1.96
N GLY A 80 1.45 -2.32 -2.77
CA GLY A 80 2.71 -3.04 -2.75
C GLY A 80 3.76 -2.32 -1.93
N LYS A 81 4.53 -3.08 -1.14
CA LYS A 81 5.71 -2.60 -0.41
C LYS A 81 6.86 -3.55 -0.67
N VAL A 82 7.85 -3.09 -1.43
CA VAL A 82 9.09 -3.83 -1.67
C VAL A 82 10.18 -3.38 -0.71
N TYR A 83 10.98 -4.33 -0.25
CA TYR A 83 12.05 -4.12 0.72
C TYR A 83 13.42 -4.48 0.13
N ALA A 84 14.45 -3.72 0.51
CA ALA A 84 15.84 -4.01 0.19
C ALA A 84 16.31 -5.36 0.76
N THR A 85 15.81 -5.71 1.95
CA THR A 85 16.07 -6.98 2.64
C THR A 85 14.81 -7.85 2.68
N ASP A 86 14.98 -9.16 2.80
CA ASP A 86 13.85 -10.08 2.95
C ASP A 86 13.18 -9.85 4.31
N ARG A 87 11.84 -9.72 4.31
CA ARG A 87 11.02 -9.25 5.44
C ARG A 87 9.68 -10.00 5.59
N PRO A 88 9.66 -11.35 5.58
CA PRO A 88 8.43 -12.11 5.81
C PRO A 88 7.86 -11.89 7.22
N ASP A 89 8.70 -11.46 8.17
CA ASP A 89 8.30 -11.09 9.53
C ASP A 89 7.21 -10.01 9.54
N VAL A 90 7.25 -9.05 8.61
CA VAL A 90 6.25 -7.97 8.53
C VAL A 90 4.87 -8.54 8.21
N TYR A 91 4.80 -9.44 7.23
CA TYR A 91 3.56 -10.12 6.85
C TYR A 91 3.00 -10.94 8.03
N GLN A 92 3.85 -11.73 8.68
CA GLN A 92 3.46 -12.54 9.85
C GLN A 92 2.94 -11.69 11.01
N VAL A 93 3.55 -10.52 11.27
CA VAL A 93 3.07 -9.59 12.30
C VAL A 93 1.69 -9.03 11.93
N MET A 94 1.47 -8.67 10.66
CA MET A 94 0.15 -8.22 10.20
C MET A 94 -0.92 -9.31 10.37
N GLU A 95 -0.62 -10.56 10.01
CA GLU A 95 -1.56 -11.67 10.23
C GLU A 95 -1.92 -11.84 11.71
N ARG A 96 -0.93 -11.77 12.60
CA ARG A 96 -1.17 -11.86 14.05
C ARG A 96 -1.98 -10.68 14.56
N LEU A 97 -1.78 -9.47 14.04
CA LEU A 97 -2.60 -8.31 14.40
C LEU A 97 -4.06 -8.50 13.97
N VAL A 98 -4.30 -8.99 12.75
CA VAL A 98 -5.67 -9.32 12.29
C VAL A 98 -6.30 -10.34 13.23
N GLN A 99 -5.58 -11.41 13.58
CA GLN A 99 -6.06 -12.44 14.51
C GLN A 99 -6.29 -11.92 15.93
N ALA A 100 -5.55 -10.89 16.35
CA ALA A 100 -5.69 -10.25 17.66
C ALA A 100 -6.84 -9.22 17.73
N GLY A 101 -7.65 -9.09 16.68
CA GLY A 101 -8.82 -8.22 16.67
C GLY A 101 -8.66 -6.91 15.91
N PHE A 102 -7.58 -6.73 15.14
CA PHE A 102 -7.38 -5.57 14.25
C PHE A 102 -7.82 -5.87 12.80
N GLY A 103 -8.82 -6.76 12.64
CA GLY A 103 -9.40 -7.13 11.34
C GLY A 103 -10.25 -6.02 10.72
N PRO A 104 -10.84 -6.25 9.53
CA PRO A 104 -11.49 -5.20 8.73
C PRO A 104 -12.73 -4.59 9.41
N GLU A 105 -13.44 -5.38 10.23
CA GLU A 105 -14.63 -4.95 10.97
C GLU A 105 -14.32 -4.25 12.31
N ALA A 106 -13.04 -4.14 12.69
CA ALA A 106 -12.64 -3.51 13.93
C ALA A 106 -12.69 -1.98 13.83
N GLU A 107 -13.04 -1.30 14.92
CA GLU A 107 -13.00 0.18 14.99
C GLU A 107 -11.59 0.70 14.67
N PHE A 108 -10.57 0.01 15.19
CA PHE A 108 -9.17 0.22 14.84
C PHE A 108 -8.68 -0.99 14.04
N SER A 109 -8.71 -0.87 12.73
CA SER A 109 -8.28 -1.93 11.81
C SER A 109 -6.90 -1.63 11.23
N ILE A 110 -6.23 -2.68 10.77
CA ILE A 110 -5.08 -2.57 9.87
C ILE A 110 -5.48 -3.02 8.47
N PRO A 111 -4.80 -2.54 7.41
CA PRO A 111 -5.00 -3.08 6.06
C PRO A 111 -4.80 -4.59 6.04
N GLN A 112 -5.67 -5.32 5.34
CA GLN A 112 -5.54 -6.77 5.27
C GLN A 112 -4.23 -7.16 4.56
N PRO A 113 -3.40 -8.04 5.16
CA PRO A 113 -2.24 -8.60 4.48
C PRO A 113 -2.72 -9.62 3.43
N ILE A 114 -2.43 -9.39 2.16
CA ILE A 114 -2.89 -10.25 1.06
C ILE A 114 -1.89 -11.36 0.78
N ALA A 115 -0.61 -11.02 0.68
CA ALA A 115 0.47 -11.99 0.45
C ALA A 115 1.84 -11.38 0.75
N TYR A 116 2.81 -12.24 1.01
CA TYR A 116 4.23 -11.93 0.87
C TYR A 116 4.81 -12.77 -0.27
N LEU A 117 5.50 -12.13 -1.21
CA LEU A 117 6.17 -12.77 -2.35
C LEU A 117 7.68 -12.72 -2.12
N PRO A 118 8.31 -13.79 -1.58
CA PRO A 118 9.72 -13.76 -1.17
C PRO A 118 10.68 -13.50 -2.34
N SER A 119 10.37 -14.03 -3.54
CA SER A 119 11.17 -13.82 -4.75
C SER A 119 11.31 -12.34 -5.13
N LEU A 120 10.31 -11.53 -4.78
CA LEU A 120 10.27 -10.09 -5.03
C LEU A 120 10.57 -9.25 -3.78
N ARG A 121 10.65 -9.87 -2.60
CA ARG A 121 10.66 -9.19 -1.29
C ARG A 121 9.48 -8.22 -1.15
N LEU A 122 8.33 -8.63 -1.66
CA LEU A 122 7.15 -7.79 -1.86
C LEU A 122 6.04 -8.21 -0.90
N LEU A 123 5.60 -7.26 -0.06
CA LEU A 123 4.36 -7.35 0.70
C LEU A 123 3.22 -6.73 -0.11
N LEU A 124 2.14 -7.49 -0.29
CA LEU A 124 0.87 -7.03 -0.83
C LEU A 124 -0.14 -6.87 0.30
N GLN A 125 -0.79 -5.73 0.35
CA GLN A 125 -1.85 -5.43 1.32
C GLN A 125 -3.03 -4.76 0.62
N GLU A 126 -4.20 -4.81 1.25
CA GLU A 126 -5.39 -4.06 0.85
C GLU A 126 -5.08 -2.56 0.69
N LYS A 127 -5.67 -1.92 -0.32
CA LYS A 127 -5.76 -0.46 -0.38
C LYS A 127 -6.94 0.01 0.45
N VAL A 128 -6.63 0.75 1.53
CA VAL A 128 -7.65 1.40 2.37
C VAL A 128 -7.76 2.87 1.97
N GLU A 129 -8.97 3.28 1.60
CA GLU A 129 -9.28 4.68 1.28
C GLU A 129 -9.47 5.49 2.57
N GLY A 130 -8.92 6.70 2.60
CA GLY A 130 -9.07 7.57 3.77
C GLY A 130 -8.13 8.77 3.78
N ALA A 131 -8.49 9.78 4.58
CA ALA A 131 -7.64 10.92 4.82
C ALA A 131 -6.57 10.59 5.88
N ARG A 132 -5.34 11.07 5.67
CA ARG A 132 -4.28 10.90 6.67
C ARG A 132 -4.55 11.84 7.83
N ALA A 133 -4.46 11.34 9.07
CA ALA A 133 -4.64 12.15 10.28
C ALA A 133 -3.77 13.42 10.26
N LYS A 134 -2.51 13.30 9.82
CA LYS A 134 -1.59 14.45 9.69
C LYS A 134 -2.14 15.56 8.78
N ASP A 135 -2.85 15.21 7.72
CA ASP A 135 -3.35 16.22 6.76
C ASP A 135 -4.49 16.99 7.43
N ILE A 136 -5.40 16.28 8.12
CA ILE A 136 -6.49 16.91 8.87
C ILE A 136 -5.93 17.78 10.01
N LEU A 137 -4.92 17.30 10.73
CA LEU A 137 -4.27 18.06 11.80
C LEU A 137 -3.60 19.36 11.31
N LEU A 138 -3.09 19.36 10.07
CA LEU A 138 -2.40 20.51 9.48
C LEU A 138 -3.35 21.53 8.85
N VAL A 139 -4.40 21.09 8.15
CA VAL A 139 -5.25 21.98 7.33
C VAL A 139 -6.74 21.94 7.68
N GLY A 140 -7.16 21.10 8.61
CA GLY A 140 -8.56 20.99 9.04
C GLY A 140 -9.02 22.16 9.92
N ASP A 141 -10.33 22.33 10.01
CA ASP A 141 -10.91 23.30 10.95
C ASP A 141 -10.67 22.86 12.42
N GLU A 142 -10.98 23.75 13.36
CA GLU A 142 -10.74 23.48 14.80
C GLU A 142 -11.45 22.22 15.29
N HIS A 143 -12.71 21.99 14.87
CA HIS A 143 -13.48 20.83 15.28
C HIS A 143 -12.89 19.53 14.70
N GLN A 144 -12.54 19.54 13.42
CA GLN A 144 -11.90 18.40 12.75
C GLN A 144 -10.54 18.05 13.40
N ARG A 145 -9.74 19.07 13.72
CA ARG A 145 -8.44 18.87 14.39
C ARG A 145 -8.61 18.28 15.78
N ALA A 146 -9.56 18.80 16.58
CA ALA A 146 -9.85 18.27 17.91
C ALA A 146 -10.29 16.81 17.85
N LEU A 147 -11.24 16.47 16.97
CA LEU A 147 -11.73 15.10 16.81
C LEU A 147 -10.62 14.12 16.40
N VAL A 148 -9.77 14.49 15.44
CA VAL A 148 -8.65 13.63 15.02
C VAL A 148 -7.61 13.48 16.13
N ALA A 149 -7.28 14.55 16.84
CA ALA A 149 -6.36 14.49 17.97
C ALA A 149 -6.87 13.56 19.08
N GLU A 150 -8.15 13.66 19.45
CA GLU A 150 -8.78 12.78 20.42
C GLU A 150 -8.74 11.31 19.98
N ARG A 151 -9.06 11.02 18.71
CA ARG A 151 -9.00 9.65 18.18
C ARG A 151 -7.58 9.09 18.14
N CYS A 152 -6.56 9.92 17.91
CA CYS A 152 -5.16 9.49 17.90
C CYS A 152 -4.58 9.24 19.31
N ALA A 153 -5.22 9.75 20.36
CA ALA A 153 -4.73 9.63 21.74
C ALA A 153 -5.36 8.46 22.53
N ARG A 154 -6.33 7.76 21.94
CA ARG A 154 -6.95 6.55 22.49
C ARG A 154 -6.13 5.31 22.15
#